data_AF-A0A662G7C0-F1
#
_entry.id   AF-A0A662G7C0-F1
#
_cell.length_a   1.000
_cell.length_b   1.000
_cell.length_c   1.000
_cell.angle_alpha   90.00
_cell.angle_beta   90.00
_cell.angle_gamma   90.00
#
_symmetry.space_group_name_H-M   'P 1'
#
loop_
_entity.id
_entity.type
_entity.pdbx_description
1 polymer ?
#
loop_
_entity_poly.entity_id
_entity_poly.type
_entity_poly.pdbx_seq_one_letter_code
_entity_poly.pdbx_strand_id
1 'polypeptide(L)' 'MMIVLTLAVLLLAVAAAMLAVELRDLNKAILAFAAMSALVAIAFYLAGASLVAVFQLSIYAGAVSILMLAALHSGGERGE' A
#
# COMPACT_ATOMS: atom_id res chain seq x y z
N MET A 1 1.01 -23.86 8.78
CA MET A 1 -0.16 -23.13 8.25
C MET A 1 0.11 -21.62 8.16
N MET A 2 0.43 -20.94 9.28
CA MET A 2 0.62 -19.48 9.32
C MET A 2 1.70 -18.94 8.35
N ILE A 3 2.84 -19.65 8.21
CA ILE A 3 3.93 -19.22 7.31
C ILE A 3 3.50 -19.21 5.83
N VAL A 4 2.72 -20.22 5.40
CA VAL A 4 2.24 -20.31 4.02
C VAL A 4 1.27 -19.17 3.71
N LEU A 5 0.40 -18.83 4.67
CA LEU A 5 -0.50 -17.68 4.55
C LEU A 5 0.27 -16.37 4.45
N THR A 6 1.27 -16.15 5.32
CA THR A 6 2.11 -14.95 5.29
C THR A 6 2.85 -14.82 3.96
N LEU A 7 3.41 -15.91 3.42
CA LEU A 7 4.05 -15.91 2.12
C LEU A 7 3.07 -15.55 0.99
N ALA A 8 1.87 -16.10 1.01
CA ALA A 8 0.84 -15.77 0.02
C ALA A 8 0.45 -14.27 0.07
N VAL A 9 0.28 -13.72 1.26
CA VAL A 9 0.00 -12.27 1.45
C VAL A 9 1.15 -11.42 0.95
N LEU A 10 2.40 -11.79 1.24
CA LEU A 10 3.58 -11.07 0.77
C LEU A 10 3.72 -11.12 -0.76
N LEU A 11 3.47 -12.27 -1.40
CA LEU A 11 3.45 -12.37 -2.85
C LEU A 11 2.37 -11.46 -3.46
N LEU A 12 1.19 -11.39 -2.84
CA LEU A 12 0.12 -10.50 -3.27
C LEU A 12 0.50 -9.01 -3.08
N ALA A 13 1.21 -8.69 -2.00
CA ALA A 13 1.74 -7.34 -1.75
C ALA A 13 2.78 -6.94 -2.80
N VAL A 14 3.66 -7.86 -3.22
CA VAL A 14 4.62 -7.62 -4.30
C VAL A 14 3.91 -7.40 -5.64
N ALA A 15 2.89 -8.22 -5.94
CA ALA A 15 2.09 -8.03 -7.15
C ALA A 15 1.37 -6.66 -7.15
N ALA A 16 0.80 -6.26 -6.01
CA ALA A 16 0.20 -4.94 -5.84
C ALA A 16 1.23 -3.81 -5.98
N ALA A 17 2.46 -4.01 -5.51
CA ALA A 17 3.56 -3.06 -5.69
C ALA A 17 3.95 -2.91 -7.17
N MET A 18 4.04 -4.02 -7.91
CA MET A 18 4.30 -4.00 -9.35
C MET A 18 3.20 -3.24 -10.10
N LEU A 19 1.93 -3.52 -9.77
CA LEU A 19 0.79 -2.78 -10.32
C LEU A 19 0.89 -1.27 -10.01
N ALA A 20 1.27 -0.90 -8.78
CA ALA A 20 1.42 0.50 -8.41
C ALA A 20 2.49 1.22 -9.24
N VAL A 21 3.54 0.52 -9.69
CA VAL A 21 4.61 1.08 -10.53
C VAL A 21 4.21 1.10 -12.02
N GLU A 22 3.42 0.14 -12.48
CA GLU A 22 3.08 0.00 -13.89
C GLU A 22 1.87 0.86 -14.33
N LEU A 23 1.03 1.27 -13.37
CA LEU A 23 -0.13 2.12 -13.64
C LEU A 23 0.29 3.54 -14.07
N ARG A 24 -0.06 3.91 -15.30
CA ARG A 24 0.21 5.25 -15.85
C ARG A 24 -0.60 6.37 -15.18
N ASP A 25 -1.75 6.02 -14.62
CA ASP A 25 -2.65 6.93 -13.91
C ASP A 25 -2.22 7.01 -12.44
N LEU A 26 -1.73 8.17 -12.02
CA LEU A 26 -1.20 8.37 -10.67
C LEU A 26 -2.25 8.13 -9.59
N ASN A 27 -3.53 8.41 -9.85
CA ASN A 27 -4.59 8.14 -8.87
C ASN A 27 -4.70 6.63 -8.59
N LYS A 28 -4.68 5.83 -9.66
CA LYS A 28 -4.73 4.36 -9.55
C LYS A 28 -3.44 3.80 -8.95
N ALA A 29 -2.30 4.38 -9.28
CA ALA A 29 -1.01 4.01 -8.69
C ALA A 29 -1.00 4.22 -7.16
N ILE A 30 -1.50 5.38 -6.68
CA ILE A 30 -1.59 5.66 -5.25
C ILE A 30 -2.58 4.72 -4.55
N LEU A 31 -3.70 4.38 -5.20
CA LEU A 31 -4.63 3.40 -4.65
C LEU A 31 -4.02 1.99 -4.56
N ALA A 32 -3.27 1.57 -5.57
CA ALA A 32 -2.54 0.29 -5.56
C ALA A 32 -1.46 0.27 -4.47
N PHE A 33 -0.76 1.39 -4.25
CA PHE A 33 0.18 1.57 -3.14
C PHE A 33 -0.50 1.45 -1.76
N ALA A 34 -1.68 2.05 -1.59
CA ALA A 34 -2.46 1.92 -0.35
C ALA A 34 -2.90 0.46 -0.10
N ALA A 35 -3.35 -0.24 -1.14
CA ALA A 35 -3.70 -1.65 -1.06
C ALA A 35 -2.49 -2.52 -0.70
N MET A 36 -1.32 -2.25 -1.30
CA MET A 36 -0.06 -2.90 -0.95
C MET A 36 0.31 -2.67 0.51
N SER A 37 0.21 -1.43 1.01
CA SER A 37 0.47 -1.11 2.43
C SER A 37 -0.48 -1.84 3.38
N ALA A 38 -1.75 -2.02 3.00
CA ALA A 38 -2.71 -2.78 3.79
C ALA A 38 -2.35 -4.28 3.84
N LEU A 39 -1.90 -4.87 2.72
CA LEU A 39 -1.43 -6.27 2.70
C LEU A 39 -0.20 -6.47 3.58
N VAL A 40 0.73 -5.50 3.58
CA VAL A 40 1.89 -5.52 4.47
C VAL A 40 1.47 -5.41 5.94
N ALA A 41 0.46 -4.58 6.26
CA ALA A 41 -0.10 -4.53 7.61
C ALA A 41 -0.68 -5.88 8.06
N ILE A 42 -1.39 -6.58 7.17
CA ILE A 42 -1.90 -7.93 7.44
C ILE A 42 -0.73 -8.90 7.69
N ALA A 43 0.35 -8.83 6.90
CA ALA A 43 1.53 -9.65 7.11
C ALA A 43 2.19 -9.40 8.48
N PHE A 44 2.29 -8.14 8.92
CA PHE A 44 2.79 -7.80 10.25
C PHE A 44 1.88 -8.30 11.38
N TYR A 45 0.56 -8.23 11.19
CA TYR A 45 -0.39 -8.76 12.17
C TYR A 45 -0.24 -10.28 12.32
N LEU A 46 -0.13 -11.01 11.20
CA LEU A 46 0.10 -12.46 11.19
C LEU A 46 1.46 -12.86 11.81
N ALA A 47 2.46 -11.97 11.74
CA ALA A 47 3.76 -12.15 12.37
C ALA A 47 3.77 -11.83 13.88
N GLY A 48 2.64 -11.42 14.47
CA GLY A 48 2.54 -11.03 15.88
C GLY A 48 2.99 -9.60 16.19
N ALA A 49 3.34 -8.82 15.17
CA ALA A 49 3.77 -7.42 15.29
C ALA A 49 2.58 -6.44 15.19
N SER A 50 1.61 -6.56 16.11
CA SER A 50 0.34 -5.83 16.04
C SER A 50 0.50 -4.31 16.06
N LEU A 51 1.43 -3.77 16.84
CA LEU A 51 1.67 -2.32 16.89
C LEU A 51 2.17 -1.80 15.55
N VAL A 52 3.13 -2.50 14.92
CA VAL A 52 3.65 -2.17 13.59
C VAL A 52 2.55 -2.28 12.52
N ALA A 53 1.69 -3.30 12.62
CA ALA A 53 0.56 -3.48 11.70
C ALA A 53 -0.41 -2.29 11.74
N VAL A 54 -0.76 -1.79 12.92
CA VAL A 54 -1.64 -0.62 13.06
C VAL A 54 -0.98 0.63 12.47
N PHE A 55 0.30 0.87 12.75
CA PHE A 55 1.00 2.01 12.15
C PHE A 55 1.13 1.90 10.63
N GLN A 56 1.39 0.70 10.11
CA GLN A 56 1.45 0.47 8.67
C GLN A 56 0.11 0.77 8.00
N LEU A 57 -1.01 0.39 8.63
CA LEU A 57 -2.33 0.67 8.07
C LEU A 57 -2.72 2.14 8.22
N SER A 58 -2.61 2.71 9.42
CA SER A 58 -3.05 4.08 9.70
C SER A 58 -2.16 5.14 9.05
N ILE A 59 -0.84 4.96 9.08
CA ILE A 59 0.11 5.95 8.56
C ILE A 59 0.36 5.70 7.07
N TYR A 60 0.83 4.52 6.67
CA TYR A 60 1.18 4.30 5.26
C TYR A 60 -0.04 4.14 4.36
N ALA A 61 -0.97 3.24 4.70
CA ALA A 61 -2.15 3.04 3.87
C ALA A 61 -3.16 4.20 3.99
N GLY A 62 -3.21 4.89 5.14
CA GLY A 62 -4.10 6.02 5.39
C GLY A 62 -3.45 7.38 5.10
N ALA A 63 -2.68 7.90 6.06
CA ALA A 63 -2.18 9.28 6.01
C ALA A 63 -1.31 9.58 4.78
N VAL A 64 -0.33 8.71 4.48
CA VAL A 64 0.61 8.91 3.37
C VAL A 64 -0.10 8.82 2.02
N SER A 65 -0.99 7.85 1.83
CA SER A 65 -1.73 7.70 0.57
C SER A 65 -2.65 8.90 0.32
N ILE A 66 -3.37 9.38 1.35
CA ILE A 66 -4.22 10.56 1.26
C ILE A 66 -3.37 11.81 0.98
N LEU A 67 -2.21 11.93 1.62
CA LEU A 67 -1.30 13.05 1.36
C LEU A 67 -0.78 13.02 -0.08
N MET A 68 -0.45 11.84 -0.63
CA MET A 68 -0.09 11.70 -2.04
C MET A 68 -1.25 12.10 -2.96
N LEU A 69 -2.48 11.67 -2.65
CA LEU A 69 -3.67 12.07 -3.42
C LEU A 69 -3.89 13.59 -3.33
N ALA A 70 -3.77 14.18 -2.14
CA ALA A 70 -3.94 15.62 -1.95
C ALA A 70 -2.87 16.42 -2.69
N ALA A 71 -1.61 15.97 -2.65
CA ALA A 71 -0.51 16.57 -3.38
C ALA A 71 -0.71 16.47 -4.89
N LEU A 72 -1.20 15.32 -5.38
CA LEU A 72 -1.52 15.14 -6.80
C LEU A 72 -2.63 16.10 -7.26
N HIS A 73 -3.70 16.22 -6.47
CA HIS A 73 -4.81 17.15 -6.77
C HIS A 73 -4.39 18.62 -6.65
N SER A 74 -3.51 18.97 -5.71
CA SER A 74 -3.03 20.34 -5.51
C SER A 74 -1.94 20.76 -6.50
N GLY A 75 -1.08 19.83 -6.92
CA GLY A 75 -0.01 20.08 -7.88
C GLY A 75 -0.50 20.16 -9.32
N GLY A 76 -1.70 19.63 -9.58
CA GLY A 76 -2.25 19.44 -10.92
C GLY A 76 -1.45 18.40 -11.68
N GLU A 77 -2.12 17.60 -12.50
CA GLU A 77 -1.47 16.85 -13.57
C GLU A 77 -0.78 17.85 -14.52
N ARG A 78 0.43 18.30 -14.19
CA ARG A 78 1.37 18.87 -15.16
C ARG A 78 2.15 17.72 -15.80
N GLY A 79 1.40 16.78 -16.37
CA GLY A 79 1.89 15.92 -17.43
C GLY A 79 1.31 16.49 -18.72
N GLU A 80 2.19 17.11 -19.51
CA GLU A 80 2.08 17.42 -20.95
C GLU A 80 0.70 17.40 -21.62
#